data_AF-A0A180FZU8-F1
#
_entry.id   AF-A0A180FZU8-F1
#
_cell.length_a   1.000
_cell.length_b   1.000
_cell.length_c   1.000
_cell.angle_alpha   90.00
_cell.angle_beta   90.00
_cell.angle_gamma   90.00
#
_symmetry.space_group_name_H-M   'P 1'
#
loop_
_entity.id
_entity.type
_entity.pdbx_description
1 polymer ?
#
loop_
_entity_poly.entity_id
_entity_poly.type
_entity_poly.pdbx_seq_one_letter_code
_entity_poly.pdbx_strand_id
1 'polypeptide(L)'
;MAAEVTNTPNPGTSNNPCRMCGLQCPQGEERCTMEYLRQFFGHPHMPPPRTWQETIDNTYDLWETSQSGTQKEFERKHQAYGIRDRINFALIELKRSDYEERLRILKIQADTPKRMINPFAHLIAFDGCKDTPIEILHVILLGVVKYLWKDFMGQLKESQHAELEARWRAFNTEGINGPPIQPKYMIQHYKSLIGKEFRLILQATPFVLFPMMSEEQQEIWTSLTQIASMAFQTHINNMDQYIWELENRIHLFLYHVCIMNGRWANKPKFHHLSHLPESIRRYGPASLFATEKFESFNGVIRNASIHSNRLSPSRDIATSFNNYNII
;
A
#
# COMPACT_ATOMS: atom_id res chain seq x y z
N MET A 1 9.61 -4.44 -0.47
CA MET A 1 10.75 -3.49 -0.53
C MET A 1 10.62 -2.36 0.48
N ALA A 2 9.63 -1.45 0.41
CA ALA A 2 9.56 -0.32 1.37
C ALA A 2 9.53 -0.76 2.85
N ALA A 3 8.71 -1.77 3.19
CA ALA A 3 8.63 -2.34 4.54
C ALA A 3 9.96 -2.85 5.12
N GLU A 4 10.87 -3.32 4.27
CA GLU A 4 12.19 -3.81 4.69
C GLU A 4 13.16 -2.66 4.94
N VAL A 5 13.02 -1.57 4.18
CA VAL A 5 13.82 -0.34 4.33
C VAL A 5 13.39 0.44 5.57
N THR A 6 12.08 0.51 5.84
CA THR A 6 11.51 1.31 6.94
C THR A 6 11.29 0.52 8.22
N ASN A 7 11.67 -0.76 8.27
CA ASN A 7 11.43 -1.64 9.43
C ASN A 7 9.95 -1.72 9.85
N THR A 8 8.99 -1.36 9.00
CA THR A 8 7.55 -1.38 9.33
C THR A 8 6.88 -2.61 8.72
N PRO A 9 5.91 -3.26 9.40
CA PRO A 9 5.18 -4.39 8.88
C PRO A 9 4.43 -4.02 7.61
N ASN A 10 4.42 -4.96 6.65
CA ASN A 10 3.58 -4.87 5.46
C ASN A 10 2.11 -4.74 5.91
N PRO A 11 1.26 -3.87 5.32
CA PRO A 11 -0.06 -3.49 5.85
C PRO A 11 -1.14 -4.58 5.65
N GLY A 12 -0.79 -5.85 5.83
CA GLY A 12 -1.72 -6.97 5.90
C GLY A 12 -2.53 -6.95 7.20
N THR A 13 -2.70 -8.10 7.86
CA THR A 13 -3.36 -8.22 9.17
C THR A 13 -2.50 -7.68 10.32
N SER A 14 -1.76 -6.60 10.10
CA SER A 14 -0.91 -5.96 11.09
C SER A 14 -1.77 -5.16 12.07
N ASN A 15 -1.46 -5.26 13.36
CA ASN A 15 -2.00 -4.36 14.39
C ASN A 15 -1.53 -2.91 14.17
N ASN A 16 -0.50 -2.69 13.37
CA ASN A 16 0.02 -1.39 13.01
C ASN A 16 -0.05 -1.26 11.48
N PRO A 17 -1.22 -0.91 10.91
CA PRO A 17 -1.43 -0.90 9.47
C PRO A 17 -0.86 0.33 8.76
N CYS A 18 -0.44 1.37 9.49
CA CYS A 18 0.07 2.62 8.93
C CYS A 18 1.50 2.90 9.36
N ARG A 19 2.35 3.29 8.40
CA ARG A 19 3.74 3.68 8.64
C ARG A 19 3.92 5.18 8.93
N MET A 20 2.92 5.98 8.57
CA MET A 20 2.97 7.44 8.67
C MET A 20 2.39 7.93 10.00
N CYS A 21 1.46 7.19 10.61
CA CYS A 21 0.86 7.53 11.89
C CYS A 21 0.70 6.33 12.82
N GLY A 22 0.39 6.62 14.08
CA GLY A 22 0.21 5.67 15.17
C GLY A 22 -1.13 4.93 15.16
N LEU A 23 -1.81 4.80 14.01
CA LEU A 23 -3.04 4.00 13.94
C LEU A 23 -2.75 2.57 14.39
N GLN A 24 -3.47 2.12 15.43
CA GLN A 24 -3.43 0.75 15.92
C GLN A 24 -4.77 0.08 15.61
N CYS A 25 -4.71 -1.06 14.93
CA CYS A 25 -5.88 -1.89 14.65
C CYS A 25 -6.13 -2.80 15.85
N PRO A 26 -7.21 -2.58 16.62
CA PRO A 26 -7.53 -3.41 17.76
C PRO A 26 -8.01 -4.80 17.31
N GLN A 27 -8.27 -5.71 18.24
CA GLN A 27 -8.73 -7.07 17.93
C GLN A 27 -10.22 -7.24 18.26
N GLY A 28 -10.88 -8.19 17.60
CA GLY A 28 -12.26 -8.53 17.89
C GLY A 28 -13.25 -7.36 17.73
N GLU A 29 -14.16 -7.24 18.69
CA GLU A 29 -15.28 -6.28 18.66
C GLU A 29 -14.83 -4.81 18.76
N GLU A 30 -13.64 -4.55 19.29
CA GLU A 30 -13.07 -3.20 19.40
C GLU A 30 -12.91 -2.51 18.04
N ARG A 31 -12.76 -3.29 16.94
CA ARG A 31 -12.72 -2.77 15.56
C ARG A 31 -14.02 -2.14 15.09
N CYS A 32 -15.12 -2.39 15.79
CA CYS A 32 -16.43 -1.83 15.48
C CYS A 32 -16.76 -0.61 16.36
N THR A 33 -15.85 -0.21 17.25
CA THR A 33 -16.07 0.94 18.13
C THR A 33 -15.99 2.25 17.37
N MET A 34 -16.79 3.23 17.79
CA MET A 34 -16.71 4.59 17.22
C MET A 34 -15.35 5.24 17.43
N GLU A 35 -14.63 4.88 18.50
CA GLU A 35 -13.28 5.36 18.75
C GLU A 35 -12.31 4.89 17.66
N TYR A 36 -12.26 3.59 17.37
CA TYR A 36 -11.41 3.07 16.31
C TYR A 36 -11.83 3.59 14.93
N LEU A 37 -13.13 3.62 14.62
CA LEU A 37 -13.61 4.14 13.33
C LEU A 37 -13.21 5.60 13.14
N ARG A 38 -13.31 6.43 14.18
CA ARG A 38 -12.84 7.82 14.18
C ARG A 38 -11.34 7.91 13.88
N GLN A 39 -10.52 7.14 14.57
CA GLN A 39 -9.07 7.11 14.30
C GLN A 39 -8.74 6.59 12.90
N PHE A 40 -9.43 5.54 12.44
CA PHE A 40 -9.21 4.94 11.13
C PHE A 40 -9.55 5.90 9.98
N PHE A 41 -10.69 6.60 10.08
CA PHE A 41 -11.12 7.57 9.06
C PHE A 41 -10.57 8.99 9.28
N GLY A 42 -9.79 9.22 10.35
CA GLY A 42 -9.12 10.50 10.60
C GLY A 42 -10.03 11.61 11.13
N HIS A 43 -11.07 11.28 11.89
CA HIS A 43 -12.07 12.23 12.37
C HIS A 43 -12.12 12.32 13.91
N PRO A 44 -12.04 13.52 14.53
CA PRO A 44 -11.86 14.83 13.89
C PRO A 44 -10.44 15.08 13.40
N HIS A 45 -9.47 14.27 13.86
CA HIS A 45 -8.06 14.40 13.51
C HIS A 45 -7.47 13.03 13.20
N MET A 46 -6.43 13.02 12.36
CA MET A 46 -5.62 11.84 12.11
C MET A 46 -4.91 11.38 13.40
N PRO A 47 -4.63 10.08 13.55
CA PRO A 47 -3.78 9.59 14.62
C PRO A 47 -2.41 10.31 14.60
N PRO A 48 -1.75 10.44 15.76
CA PRO A 48 -0.46 11.13 15.84
C PRO A 48 0.55 10.57 14.82
N PRO A 49 1.34 11.43 14.15
CA PRO A 49 2.33 10.98 13.19
C PRO A 49 3.42 10.15 13.89
N ARG A 50 3.92 9.12 13.20
CA ARG A 50 5.12 8.40 13.65
C ARG A 50 6.34 9.25 13.36
N THR A 51 7.38 9.08 14.17
CA THR A 51 8.69 9.67 13.88
C THR A 51 9.70 8.59 13.51
N TRP A 52 10.63 8.94 12.62
CA TRP A 52 11.69 8.01 12.27
C TRP A 52 12.61 7.72 13.46
N GLN A 53 12.90 8.73 14.27
CA GLN A 53 13.69 8.55 15.49
C GLN A 53 13.04 7.55 16.46
N GLU A 54 11.74 7.65 16.70
CA GLU A 54 11.01 6.68 17.53
C GLU A 54 11.11 5.26 16.94
N THR A 55 11.06 5.11 15.61
CA THR A 55 11.23 3.80 14.97
C THR A 55 12.62 3.24 15.21
N ILE A 56 13.66 4.08 15.18
CA ILE A 56 15.04 3.70 15.46
C ILE A 56 15.19 3.30 16.93
N ASP A 57 14.71 4.14 17.84
CA ASP A 57 14.82 3.92 19.29
C ASP A 57 14.10 2.63 19.71
N ASN A 58 12.87 2.43 19.21
CA ASN A 58 12.11 1.21 19.46
C ASN A 58 12.78 -0.04 18.84
N THR A 59 13.54 0.10 17.74
CA THR A 59 14.33 -1.02 17.19
C THR A 59 15.47 -1.41 18.13
N TYR A 60 16.16 -0.43 18.73
CA TYR A 60 17.19 -0.69 19.75
C TYR A 60 16.59 -1.27 21.03
N ASP A 61 15.44 -0.77 21.48
CA ASP A 61 14.74 -1.32 22.65
C ASP A 61 14.30 -2.78 22.44
N LEU A 62 13.87 -3.14 21.22
CA LEU A 62 13.61 -4.54 20.86
C LEU A 62 14.87 -5.40 20.92
N TRP A 63 16.00 -4.89 20.43
CA TRP A 63 17.29 -5.55 20.58
C TRP A 63 17.58 -5.79 22.06
N GLU A 64 17.62 -4.75 22.89
CA GLU A 64 17.95 -4.86 24.31
C GLU A 64 17.01 -5.83 25.05
N THR A 65 15.70 -5.70 24.81
CA THR A 65 14.69 -6.58 25.40
C THR A 65 14.92 -8.04 25.01
N SER A 66 15.35 -8.32 23.77
CA SER A 66 15.65 -9.69 23.35
C SER A 66 16.88 -10.31 24.05
N GLN A 67 17.74 -9.47 24.64
CA GLN A 67 18.97 -9.88 25.34
C GLN A 67 18.77 -10.06 26.85
N SER A 68 18.02 -9.14 27.48
CA SER A 68 17.88 -9.08 28.94
C SER A 68 16.47 -9.42 29.43
N GLY A 69 15.47 -9.32 28.56
CA GLY A 69 14.07 -9.54 28.89
C GLY A 69 13.59 -10.96 28.62
N THR A 70 12.31 -11.18 28.90
CA THR A 70 11.64 -12.44 28.55
C THR A 70 11.17 -12.42 27.10
N GLN A 71 11.04 -13.60 26.49
CA GLN A 71 10.46 -13.73 25.15
C GLN A 71 9.05 -13.11 25.06
N LYS A 72 8.25 -13.23 26.13
CA LYS A 72 6.91 -12.63 26.23
C LYS A 72 6.95 -11.11 26.20
N GLU A 73 7.93 -10.50 26.87
CA GLU A 73 8.10 -9.05 26.87
C GLU A 73 8.58 -8.52 25.51
N PHE A 74 9.50 -9.25 24.87
CA PHE A 74 9.89 -8.95 23.49
C PHE A 74 8.69 -9.00 22.53
N GLU A 75 7.87 -10.04 22.60
CA GLU A 75 6.68 -10.19 21.77
C GLU A 75 5.65 -9.07 22.01
N ARG A 76 5.43 -8.69 23.28
CA ARG A 76 4.54 -7.58 23.65
C ARG A 76 5.01 -6.26 23.02
N LYS A 77 6.29 -5.92 23.17
CA LYS A 77 6.87 -4.69 22.60
C LYS A 77 6.88 -4.72 21.08
N HIS A 78 7.25 -5.85 20.46
CA HIS A 78 7.25 -6.03 19.01
C HIS A 78 5.84 -5.78 18.43
N GLN A 79 4.81 -6.32 19.06
CA GLN A 79 3.42 -6.10 18.65
C GLN A 79 2.98 -4.65 18.86
N ALA A 80 3.34 -4.03 19.99
CA ALA A 80 2.98 -2.65 20.30
C ALA A 80 3.61 -1.66 19.32
N TYR A 81 4.92 -1.76 19.09
CA TYR A 81 5.65 -0.88 18.19
C TYR A 81 5.28 -1.13 16.72
N GLY A 82 5.01 -2.39 16.37
CA GLY A 82 4.80 -2.80 14.99
C GLY A 82 6.04 -2.49 14.17
N ILE A 83 7.19 -3.02 14.58
CA ILE A 83 8.49 -2.83 13.93
C ILE A 83 9.13 -4.19 13.70
N ARG A 84 9.59 -4.45 12.48
CA ARG A 84 10.31 -5.66 12.12
C ARG A 84 11.50 -5.35 11.24
N ASP A 85 12.62 -5.07 11.90
CA ASP A 85 13.92 -4.97 11.25
C ASP A 85 14.46 -6.38 10.97
N ARG A 86 14.64 -6.72 9.69
CA ARG A 86 15.07 -8.07 9.29
C ARG A 86 16.50 -8.39 9.72
N ILE A 87 17.39 -7.40 9.71
CA ILE A 87 18.79 -7.58 10.10
C ILE A 87 18.84 -7.81 11.60
N ASN A 88 18.17 -6.95 12.37
CA ASN A 88 18.09 -7.08 13.81
C ASN A 88 17.52 -8.43 14.24
N PHE A 89 16.39 -8.85 13.67
CA PHE A 89 15.76 -10.13 14.01
C PHE A 89 16.66 -11.32 13.64
N ALA A 90 17.32 -11.28 12.49
CA ALA A 90 18.27 -12.32 12.10
C ALA A 90 19.46 -12.40 13.08
N LEU A 91 19.98 -11.25 13.55
CA LEU A 91 21.04 -11.22 14.55
C LEU A 91 20.57 -11.75 15.91
N ILE A 92 19.32 -11.50 16.31
CA ILE A 92 18.74 -12.05 17.55
C ILE A 92 18.69 -13.58 17.45
N GLU A 93 18.26 -14.12 16.32
CA GLU A 93 18.17 -15.57 16.08
C GLU A 93 19.56 -16.22 16.05
N LEU A 94 20.50 -15.67 15.27
CA LEU A 94 21.88 -16.18 15.18
C LEU A 94 22.63 -16.11 16.50
N LYS A 95 22.43 -15.07 17.31
CA LYS A 95 23.07 -14.98 18.63
C LYS A 95 22.62 -16.10 19.58
N ARG A 96 21.44 -16.68 19.33
CA ARG A 96 20.88 -17.81 20.09
C ARG A 96 21.22 -19.18 19.49
N SER A 97 21.81 -19.26 18.28
CA SER A 97 22.07 -20.54 17.60
C SER A 97 23.26 -21.28 18.19
N ASP A 98 24.44 -20.66 18.17
CA ASP A 98 25.70 -21.29 18.58
C ASP A 98 26.68 -20.28 19.19
N TYR A 99 27.74 -20.81 19.79
CA TYR A 99 28.71 -20.03 20.55
C TYR A 99 29.54 -19.10 19.67
N GLU A 100 29.88 -19.50 18.44
CA GLU A 100 30.72 -18.71 17.53
C GLU A 100 29.96 -17.48 17.03
N GLU A 101 28.72 -17.65 16.58
CA GLU A 101 27.86 -16.53 16.18
C GLU A 101 27.56 -15.61 17.37
N ARG A 102 27.38 -16.15 18.57
CA ARG A 102 27.23 -15.33 19.78
C ARG A 102 28.45 -14.43 20.02
N LEU A 103 29.66 -14.97 19.95
CA LEU A 103 30.89 -14.19 20.12
C LEU A 103 31.06 -13.14 19.01
N ARG A 104 30.81 -13.54 17.76
CA ARG A 104 30.86 -12.64 16.61
C ARG A 104 29.91 -11.46 16.78
N ILE A 105 28.68 -11.70 17.21
CA ILE A 105 27.66 -10.66 17.38
C ILE A 105 27.98 -9.76 18.57
N LEU A 106 28.51 -10.30 19.68
CA LEU A 106 29.02 -9.47 20.79
C LEU A 106 30.13 -8.52 20.33
N LYS A 107 31.02 -9.00 19.45
CA LYS A 107 32.07 -8.16 18.84
C LYS A 107 31.47 -7.08 17.93
N ILE A 108 30.49 -7.41 17.09
CA ILE A 108 29.78 -6.42 16.25
C ILE A 108 29.14 -5.34 17.13
N GLN A 109 28.50 -5.74 18.23
CA GLN A 109 27.84 -4.84 19.17
C GLN A 109 28.84 -3.88 19.83
N ALA A 110 30.02 -4.36 20.20
CA ALA A 110 31.06 -3.55 20.83
C ALA A 110 31.77 -2.61 19.83
N ASP A 111 32.19 -3.14 18.68
CA ASP A 111 33.03 -2.41 17.72
C ASP A 111 32.20 -1.52 16.79
N THR A 112 30.98 -1.96 16.44
CA THR A 112 30.15 -1.37 15.38
C THR A 112 28.65 -1.41 15.72
N PRO A 113 28.19 -0.77 16.81
CA PRO A 113 26.82 -0.88 17.30
C PRO A 113 25.73 -0.50 16.28
N LYS A 114 26.03 0.42 15.34
CA LYS A 114 25.13 0.79 14.25
C LYS A 114 24.80 -0.36 13.27
N ARG A 115 25.60 -1.42 13.24
CA ARG A 115 25.36 -2.62 12.42
C ARG A 115 24.37 -3.60 13.04
N MET A 116 23.89 -3.31 14.25
CA MET A 116 22.91 -4.13 14.96
C MET A 116 21.48 -3.96 14.42
N ILE A 117 21.25 -2.92 13.62
CA ILE A 117 19.98 -2.63 12.98
C ILE A 117 20.22 -2.31 11.50
N ASN A 118 19.13 -2.13 10.77
CA ASN A 118 19.11 -1.75 9.38
C ASN A 118 19.88 -0.43 9.14
N PRO A 119 20.87 -0.40 8.22
CA PRO A 119 21.68 0.79 7.97
C PRO A 119 20.87 1.99 7.46
N PHE A 120 19.68 1.79 6.89
CA PHE A 120 18.77 2.89 6.49
C PHE A 120 18.39 3.78 7.69
N ALA A 121 18.37 3.24 8.91
CA ALA A 121 18.16 4.00 10.15
C ALA A 121 19.21 5.10 10.39
N HIS A 122 20.36 5.02 9.73
CA HIS A 122 21.49 5.92 9.98
C HIS A 122 21.85 6.80 8.78
N LEU A 123 21.03 6.78 7.72
CA LEU A 123 21.19 7.70 6.60
C LEU A 123 20.74 9.11 7.01
N ILE A 124 21.65 10.08 6.89
CA ILE A 124 21.45 11.46 7.35
C ILE A 124 20.24 12.14 6.70
N ALA A 125 19.95 11.80 5.43
CA ALA A 125 18.91 12.44 4.63
C ALA A 125 17.71 11.51 4.35
N PHE A 126 17.41 10.58 5.26
CA PHE A 126 16.29 9.65 5.13
C PHE A 126 15.45 9.59 6.41
N ASP A 127 14.14 9.74 6.24
CA ASP A 127 13.11 9.58 7.25
C ASP A 127 12.15 8.50 6.76
N GLY A 128 12.19 7.30 7.32
CA GLY A 128 11.35 6.18 6.86
C GLY A 128 9.84 6.43 6.98
N CYS A 129 9.40 7.33 7.86
CA CYS A 129 8.00 7.70 8.02
C CYS A 129 7.54 8.69 6.95
N LYS A 130 8.44 9.55 6.45
CA LYS A 130 8.10 10.61 5.46
C LYS A 130 8.59 10.32 4.04
N ASP A 131 9.68 9.56 3.90
CA ASP A 131 10.34 9.20 2.64
C ASP A 131 9.81 7.94 1.99
N THR A 132 8.64 7.50 2.43
CA THR A 132 7.89 6.44 1.79
C THR A 132 6.48 6.92 1.44
N PRO A 133 6.31 7.57 0.28
CA PRO A 133 5.03 8.14 -0.13
C PRO A 133 3.97 7.07 -0.42
N ILE A 134 2.71 7.48 -0.36
CA ILE A 134 1.55 6.62 -0.63
C ILE A 134 1.56 6.13 -2.09
N GLU A 135 1.74 4.83 -2.30
CA GLU A 135 1.87 4.27 -3.64
C GLU A 135 0.49 4.11 -4.30
N ILE A 136 0.20 4.93 -5.31
CA ILE A 136 -1.15 5.09 -5.88
C ILE A 136 -1.66 3.86 -6.61
N LEU A 137 -0.80 3.03 -7.22
CA LEU A 137 -1.22 1.80 -7.88
C LEU A 137 -1.78 0.82 -6.84
N HIS A 138 -1.09 0.65 -5.72
CA HIS A 138 -1.48 -0.26 -4.66
C HIS A 138 -2.62 0.31 -3.82
N VAL A 139 -2.61 1.60 -3.49
CA VAL A 139 -3.63 2.19 -2.62
C VAL A 139 -4.95 2.44 -3.36
N ILE A 140 -4.91 3.06 -4.54
CA ILE A 140 -6.11 3.41 -5.30
C ILE A 140 -6.58 2.20 -6.13
N LEU A 141 -5.80 1.75 -7.12
CA LEU A 141 -6.27 0.76 -8.10
C LEU A 141 -6.38 -0.65 -7.51
N LEU A 142 -5.26 -1.22 -7.04
CA LEU A 142 -5.21 -2.56 -6.43
C LEU A 142 -5.72 -2.56 -4.98
N GLY A 143 -6.23 -1.43 -4.51
CA GLY A 143 -6.77 -1.23 -3.19
C GLY A 143 -8.23 -0.86 -3.24
N VAL A 144 -8.50 0.43 -3.08
CA VAL A 144 -9.85 0.97 -2.92
C VAL A 144 -10.76 0.59 -4.09
N VAL A 145 -10.33 0.81 -5.34
CA VAL A 145 -11.08 0.44 -6.55
C VAL A 145 -11.31 -1.06 -6.59
N LYS A 146 -10.26 -1.87 -6.40
CA LYS A 146 -10.37 -3.33 -6.36
C LYS A 146 -11.37 -3.82 -5.32
N TYR A 147 -11.38 -3.21 -4.13
CA TYR A 147 -12.28 -3.66 -3.07
C TYR A 147 -13.74 -3.27 -3.35
N LEU A 148 -13.99 -2.03 -3.78
CA LEU A 148 -15.34 -1.57 -4.12
C LEU A 148 -15.89 -2.28 -5.36
N TRP A 149 -15.06 -2.57 -6.36
CA TRP A 149 -15.42 -3.37 -7.51
C TRP A 149 -15.86 -4.79 -7.11
N LYS A 150 -15.10 -5.43 -6.23
CA LYS A 150 -15.44 -6.77 -5.74
C LYS A 150 -16.73 -6.78 -4.92
N ASP A 151 -16.95 -5.73 -4.13
CA ASP A 151 -18.18 -5.58 -3.34
C ASP A 151 -19.39 -5.41 -4.24
N PHE A 152 -19.33 -4.48 -5.20
CA PHE A 152 -20.36 -4.28 -6.22
C PHE A 152 -20.66 -5.57 -6.99
N MET A 153 -19.64 -6.22 -7.56
CA MET A 153 -19.81 -7.47 -8.30
C MET A 153 -20.34 -8.62 -7.43
N GLY A 154 -20.03 -8.63 -6.12
CA GLY A 154 -20.54 -9.63 -5.19
C GLY A 154 -22.02 -9.46 -4.84
N GLN A 155 -22.58 -8.28 -5.06
CA GLN A 155 -23.99 -7.96 -4.83
C GLN A 155 -24.86 -8.20 -6.07
N LEU A 156 -24.25 -8.24 -7.27
CA LEU A 156 -24.96 -8.53 -8.51
C LEU A 156 -25.44 -9.99 -8.56
N LYS A 157 -26.68 -10.17 -9.01
CA LYS A 157 -27.21 -11.50 -9.35
C LYS A 157 -26.65 -11.95 -10.70
N GLU A 158 -26.56 -13.27 -10.90
CA GLU A 158 -26.11 -13.82 -12.20
C GLU A 158 -26.96 -13.33 -13.39
N SER A 159 -28.25 -13.09 -13.17
CA SER A 159 -29.15 -12.52 -14.19
C SER A 159 -28.76 -11.11 -14.63
N GLN A 160 -28.05 -10.35 -13.80
CA GLN A 160 -27.61 -8.99 -14.10
C GLN A 160 -26.26 -8.96 -14.85
N HIS A 161 -25.53 -10.07 -14.89
CA HIS A 161 -24.24 -10.14 -15.60
C HIS A 161 -24.38 -9.88 -17.09
N ALA A 162 -25.46 -10.35 -17.72
CA ALA A 162 -25.71 -10.12 -19.14
C ALA A 162 -25.90 -8.63 -19.46
N GLU A 163 -26.60 -7.90 -18.58
CA GLU A 163 -26.76 -6.44 -18.70
C GLU A 163 -25.42 -5.73 -18.55
N LEU A 164 -24.64 -6.07 -17.52
CA LEU A 164 -23.32 -5.49 -17.30
C LEU A 164 -22.39 -5.75 -18.50
N GLU A 165 -22.42 -6.97 -19.07
CA GLU A 165 -21.66 -7.33 -20.27
C GLU A 165 -22.06 -6.48 -21.47
N ALA A 166 -23.36 -6.27 -21.67
CA ALA A 166 -23.89 -5.43 -22.75
C ALA A 166 -23.47 -3.97 -22.57
N ARG A 167 -23.51 -3.43 -21.34
CA ARG A 167 -23.06 -2.07 -21.05
C ARG A 167 -21.57 -1.88 -21.34
N TRP A 168 -20.73 -2.84 -20.94
CA TRP A 168 -19.31 -2.84 -21.28
C TRP A 168 -19.05 -2.90 -22.79
N ARG A 169 -19.87 -3.65 -23.56
CA ARG A 169 -19.78 -3.68 -25.02
C ARG A 169 -20.20 -2.36 -25.68
N ALA A 170 -21.20 -1.69 -25.11
CA ALA A 170 -21.75 -0.45 -25.64
C ALA A 170 -20.89 0.78 -25.31
N PHE A 171 -19.98 0.66 -24.34
CA PHE A 171 -19.14 1.77 -23.92
C PHE A 171 -18.16 2.21 -25.01
N ASN A 172 -18.24 3.49 -25.40
CA ASN A 172 -17.31 4.06 -26.37
C ASN A 172 -15.92 4.21 -25.73
N THR A 173 -14.93 3.54 -26.30
CA THR A 173 -13.54 3.58 -25.84
C THR A 173 -12.72 4.71 -26.46
N GLU A 174 -13.32 5.55 -27.31
CA GLU A 174 -12.69 6.73 -27.86
C GLU A 174 -12.17 7.63 -26.73
N GLY A 175 -10.89 8.00 -26.80
CA GLY A 175 -10.22 8.78 -25.75
C GLY A 175 -9.66 7.96 -24.58
N ILE A 176 -9.92 6.65 -24.50
CA ILE A 176 -9.29 5.77 -23.50
C ILE A 176 -8.03 5.15 -24.08
N ASN A 177 -6.88 5.43 -23.46
CA ASN A 177 -5.63 4.81 -23.81
C ASN A 177 -5.51 3.44 -23.13
N GLY A 178 -5.86 2.36 -23.84
CA GLY A 178 -5.83 1.01 -23.30
C GLY A 178 -6.12 -0.10 -24.32
N PRO A 179 -5.91 -1.38 -23.95
CA PRO A 179 -6.28 -2.50 -24.80
C PRO A 179 -7.81 -2.59 -24.98
N PRO A 180 -8.30 -3.28 -26.02
CA PRO A 180 -9.72 -3.50 -26.20
C PRO A 180 -10.36 -4.11 -24.95
N ILE A 181 -11.53 -3.59 -24.59
CA ILE A 181 -12.32 -4.11 -23.46
C ILE A 181 -12.70 -5.56 -23.76
N GLN A 182 -12.53 -6.45 -22.79
CA GLN A 182 -12.98 -7.84 -22.85
C GLN A 182 -14.10 -8.05 -21.81
N PRO A 183 -15.37 -7.73 -22.13
CA PRO A 183 -16.46 -7.72 -21.15
C PRO A 183 -16.65 -9.06 -20.42
N LYS A 184 -16.62 -10.17 -21.18
CA LYS A 184 -16.72 -11.53 -20.63
C LYS A 184 -15.60 -11.81 -19.62
N TYR A 185 -14.37 -11.41 -19.95
CA TYR A 185 -13.21 -11.58 -19.07
C TYR A 185 -13.37 -10.75 -17.79
N MET A 186 -13.77 -9.48 -17.91
CA MET A 186 -13.96 -8.57 -16.76
C MET A 186 -14.98 -9.12 -15.76
N ILE A 187 -16.06 -9.73 -16.25
CA ILE A 187 -17.11 -10.32 -15.42
C ILE A 187 -16.67 -11.69 -14.87
N GLN A 188 -16.17 -12.60 -15.70
CA GLN A 188 -15.78 -13.95 -15.26
C GLN A 188 -14.61 -13.92 -14.26
N HIS A 189 -13.68 -12.98 -14.43
CA HIS A 189 -12.46 -12.88 -13.63
C HIS A 189 -12.44 -11.65 -12.72
N TYR A 190 -13.60 -11.10 -12.34
CA TYR A 190 -13.72 -9.87 -11.55
C TYR A 190 -12.91 -9.88 -10.23
N LYS A 191 -12.61 -11.07 -9.69
CA LYS A 191 -11.82 -11.25 -8.46
C LYS A 191 -10.30 -11.14 -8.67
N SER A 192 -9.82 -11.27 -9.90
CA SER A 192 -8.40 -11.47 -10.24
C SER A 192 -7.86 -10.48 -11.28
N LEU A 193 -8.57 -9.37 -11.49
CA LEU A 193 -8.12 -8.27 -12.35
C LEU A 193 -6.83 -7.62 -11.84
N ILE A 194 -6.10 -6.97 -12.74
CA ILE A 194 -4.84 -6.27 -12.45
C ILE A 194 -5.02 -4.75 -12.62
N GLY A 195 -3.93 -3.98 -12.46
CA GLY A 195 -4.00 -2.52 -12.40
C GLY A 195 -4.65 -1.87 -13.61
N LYS A 196 -4.39 -2.38 -14.82
CA LYS A 196 -4.94 -1.82 -16.06
C LYS A 196 -6.46 -1.95 -16.15
N GLU A 197 -7.05 -3.08 -15.75
CA GLU A 197 -8.51 -3.23 -15.77
C GLU A 197 -9.16 -2.38 -14.66
N PHE A 198 -8.53 -2.25 -13.49
CA PHE A 198 -9.05 -1.34 -12.46
C PHE A 198 -9.00 0.12 -12.88
N ARG A 199 -7.97 0.53 -13.65
CA ARG A 199 -7.92 1.85 -14.26
C ARG A 199 -9.06 2.06 -15.25
N LEU A 200 -9.32 1.08 -16.11
CA LEU A 200 -10.44 1.11 -17.04
C LEU A 200 -11.80 1.19 -16.30
N ILE A 201 -11.99 0.37 -15.27
CA ILE A 201 -13.18 0.40 -14.41
C ILE A 201 -13.40 1.81 -13.89
N LEU A 202 -12.38 2.39 -13.26
CA LEU A 202 -12.45 3.73 -12.70
C LEU A 202 -12.82 4.80 -13.75
N GLN A 203 -12.32 4.70 -14.98
CA GLN A 203 -12.64 5.65 -16.06
C GLN A 203 -14.06 5.46 -16.63
N ALA A 204 -14.57 4.23 -16.63
CA ALA A 204 -15.85 3.87 -17.23
C ALA A 204 -17.02 3.84 -16.24
N THR A 205 -16.75 3.82 -14.93
CA THR A 205 -17.75 3.63 -13.86
C THR A 205 -19.01 4.50 -14.04
N PRO A 206 -18.93 5.82 -14.26
CA PRO A 206 -20.12 6.66 -14.40
C PRO A 206 -21.06 6.25 -15.54
N PHE A 207 -20.50 5.65 -16.61
CA PHE A 207 -21.25 5.30 -17.81
C PHE A 207 -21.74 3.85 -17.78
N VAL A 208 -20.91 2.95 -17.25
CA VAL A 208 -21.16 1.51 -17.30
C VAL A 208 -21.87 1.01 -16.05
N LEU A 209 -21.49 1.52 -14.87
CA LEU A 209 -21.93 0.93 -13.59
C LEU A 209 -23.04 1.71 -12.91
N PHE A 210 -23.08 3.05 -13.03
CA PHE A 210 -24.06 3.88 -12.31
C PHE A 210 -25.51 3.46 -12.53
N PRO A 211 -25.96 3.10 -13.76
CA PRO A 211 -27.33 2.66 -13.96
C PRO A 211 -27.70 1.37 -13.21
N MET A 212 -26.72 0.65 -12.67
CA MET A 212 -26.88 -0.57 -11.88
C MET A 212 -26.52 -0.37 -10.39
N MET A 213 -26.24 0.87 -9.98
CA MET A 213 -25.83 1.24 -8.62
C MET A 213 -26.95 2.00 -7.91
N SER A 214 -27.02 1.84 -6.58
CA SER A 214 -27.83 2.73 -5.73
C SER A 214 -27.24 4.14 -5.68
N GLU A 215 -28.01 5.12 -5.19
CA GLU A 215 -27.55 6.49 -5.02
C GLU A 215 -26.31 6.56 -4.10
N GLU A 216 -26.31 5.82 -3.00
CA GLU A 216 -25.17 5.77 -2.08
C GLU A 216 -23.91 5.19 -2.72
N GLN A 217 -24.07 4.18 -3.58
CA GLN A 217 -22.95 3.63 -4.35
C GLN A 217 -22.43 4.65 -5.36
N GLN A 218 -23.33 5.36 -6.05
CA GLN A 218 -22.93 6.40 -7.00
C GLN A 218 -22.17 7.54 -6.32
N GLU A 219 -22.54 7.95 -5.11
CA GLU A 219 -21.80 8.98 -4.34
C GLU A 219 -20.37 8.54 -3.97
N ILE A 220 -20.21 7.29 -3.54
CA ILE A 220 -18.89 6.70 -3.25
C ILE A 220 -18.03 6.68 -4.50
N TRP A 221 -18.56 6.17 -5.61
CA TRP A 221 -17.80 6.06 -6.85
C TRP A 221 -17.54 7.42 -7.50
N THR A 222 -18.46 8.38 -7.38
CA THR A 222 -18.25 9.77 -7.83
C THR A 222 -17.08 10.39 -7.08
N SER A 223 -17.07 10.31 -5.76
CA SER A 223 -15.96 10.83 -4.95
C SER A 223 -14.63 10.14 -5.28
N LEU A 224 -14.65 8.80 -5.45
CA LEU A 224 -13.46 8.03 -5.82
C LEU A 224 -12.90 8.40 -7.21
N THR A 225 -13.76 8.58 -8.21
CA THR A 225 -13.34 8.95 -9.56
C THR A 225 -12.72 10.34 -9.59
N GLN A 226 -13.21 11.28 -8.77
CA GLN A 226 -12.61 12.61 -8.61
C GLN A 226 -11.23 12.54 -7.94
N ILE A 227 -11.10 11.80 -6.83
CA ILE A 227 -9.81 11.57 -6.16
C ILE A 227 -8.79 10.98 -7.14
N ALA A 228 -9.20 9.96 -7.90
CA ALA A 228 -8.31 9.32 -8.83
C ALA A 228 -7.95 10.22 -10.02
N SER A 229 -8.92 10.98 -10.54
CA SER A 229 -8.67 11.98 -11.59
C SER A 229 -7.56 12.93 -11.17
N MET A 230 -7.58 13.43 -9.93
CA MET A 230 -6.52 14.27 -9.38
C MET A 230 -5.21 13.49 -9.19
N ALA A 231 -5.25 12.33 -8.52
CA ALA A 231 -4.06 11.55 -8.18
C ALA A 231 -3.25 11.10 -9.40
N PHE A 232 -3.88 10.89 -10.55
CA PHE A 232 -3.21 10.49 -11.80
C PHE A 232 -2.81 11.67 -12.69
N GLN A 233 -2.95 12.93 -12.24
CA GLN A 233 -2.42 14.09 -12.95
C GLN A 233 -0.88 14.09 -12.94
N THR A 234 -0.31 14.61 -14.02
CA THR A 234 1.14 14.76 -14.18
C THR A 234 1.63 16.17 -13.86
N HIS A 235 0.71 17.10 -13.59
CA HIS A 235 1.02 18.50 -13.35
C HIS A 235 0.04 19.09 -12.32
N ILE A 236 0.57 19.90 -11.40
CA ILE A 236 -0.20 20.63 -10.38
C ILE A 236 0.17 22.10 -10.51
N ASN A 237 -0.82 22.93 -10.87
CA ASN A 237 -0.61 24.37 -11.07
C ASN A 237 -0.44 25.13 -9.74
N ASN A 238 -1.29 24.82 -8.76
CA ASN A 238 -1.29 25.43 -7.44
C ASN A 238 -1.37 24.32 -6.38
N MET A 239 -0.28 24.13 -5.64
CA MET A 239 -0.17 23.03 -4.66
C MET A 239 -1.17 23.19 -3.51
N ASP A 240 -1.33 24.39 -2.96
CA ASP A 240 -2.20 24.60 -1.79
C ASP A 240 -3.68 24.37 -2.14
N GLN A 241 -4.13 24.90 -3.28
CA GLN A 241 -5.49 24.66 -3.79
C GLN A 241 -5.72 23.18 -4.10
N TYR A 242 -4.75 22.53 -4.78
CA TYR A 242 -4.84 21.13 -5.12
C TYR A 242 -4.94 20.24 -3.88
N ILE A 243 -4.10 20.50 -2.86
CA ILE A 243 -4.13 19.74 -1.60
C ILE A 243 -5.45 19.95 -0.87
N TRP A 244 -5.91 21.20 -0.75
CA TRP A 244 -7.21 21.50 -0.12
C TRP A 244 -8.35 20.75 -0.81
N GLU A 245 -8.38 20.77 -2.15
CA GLU A 245 -9.42 20.08 -2.91
C GLU A 245 -9.34 18.55 -2.77
N LEU A 246 -8.12 17.99 -2.81
CA LEU A 246 -7.90 16.55 -2.65
C LEU A 246 -8.30 16.07 -1.26
N GLU A 247 -7.93 16.79 -0.19
CA GLU A 247 -8.32 16.50 1.18
C GLU A 247 -9.84 16.47 1.35
N ASN A 248 -10.54 17.49 0.83
CA ASN A 248 -12.01 17.55 0.90
C ASN A 248 -12.66 16.38 0.17
N ARG A 249 -12.16 16.02 -1.02
CA ARG A 249 -12.67 14.86 -1.78
C ARG A 249 -12.41 13.54 -1.07
N ILE A 250 -11.24 13.37 -0.43
CA ILE A 250 -10.93 12.18 0.39
C ILE A 250 -11.86 12.12 1.60
N HIS A 251 -12.08 13.23 2.31
CA HIS A 251 -13.00 13.27 3.45
C HIS A 251 -14.43 12.91 3.05
N LEU A 252 -14.92 13.47 1.94
CA LEU A 252 -16.26 13.15 1.42
C LEU A 252 -16.38 11.67 1.03
N PHE A 253 -15.37 11.13 0.34
CA PHE A 253 -15.31 9.71 0.01
C PHE A 253 -15.35 8.82 1.26
N LEU A 254 -14.51 9.10 2.26
CA LEU A 254 -14.46 8.32 3.49
C LEU A 254 -15.75 8.43 4.31
N TYR A 255 -16.41 9.60 4.29
CA TYR A 255 -17.74 9.80 4.88
C TYR A 255 -18.77 8.85 4.26
N HIS A 256 -18.90 8.83 2.93
CA HIS A 256 -19.85 7.93 2.25
C HIS A 256 -19.53 6.45 2.48
N VAL A 257 -18.25 6.09 2.45
CA VAL A 257 -17.78 4.72 2.74
C VAL A 257 -18.16 4.30 4.17
N CYS A 258 -17.97 5.18 5.15
CA CYS A 258 -18.29 4.90 6.55
C CYS A 258 -19.80 4.73 6.75
N ILE A 259 -20.63 5.54 6.08
CA ILE A 259 -22.10 5.42 6.12
C ILE A 259 -22.55 4.10 5.51
N MET A 260 -21.99 3.72 4.36
CA MET A 260 -22.34 2.47 3.71
C MET A 260 -21.98 1.28 4.60
N ASN A 261 -20.75 1.23 5.14
CA ASN A 261 -20.32 0.17 6.03
C ASN A 261 -19.03 0.50 6.81
N GLY A 262 -19.10 0.66 8.13
CA GLY A 262 -17.89 0.83 8.98
C GLY A 262 -16.86 -0.30 8.86
N ARG A 263 -17.23 -1.49 8.36
CA ARG A 263 -16.29 -2.62 8.14
C ARG A 263 -15.21 -2.33 7.11
N TRP A 264 -15.34 -1.27 6.32
CA TRP A 264 -14.25 -0.77 5.47
C TRP A 264 -12.98 -0.41 6.26
N ALA A 265 -13.10 -0.18 7.57
CA ALA A 265 -11.98 -0.04 8.50
C ALA A 265 -11.08 -1.30 8.64
N ASN A 266 -11.48 -2.43 8.06
CA ASN A 266 -10.63 -3.62 7.91
C ASN A 266 -9.73 -3.59 6.66
N LYS A 267 -9.80 -2.52 5.85
CA LYS A 267 -9.03 -2.35 4.61
C LYS A 267 -8.09 -1.16 4.77
N PRO A 268 -6.85 -1.36 5.28
CA PRO A 268 -5.88 -0.28 5.56
C PRO A 268 -5.68 0.77 4.46
N LYS A 269 -5.85 0.37 3.19
CA LYS A 269 -5.70 1.27 2.05
C LYS A 269 -6.69 2.44 2.04
N PHE A 270 -7.86 2.30 2.66
CA PHE A 270 -8.79 3.43 2.85
C PHE A 270 -8.19 4.48 3.78
N HIS A 271 -7.57 4.06 4.89
CA HIS A 271 -6.84 4.97 5.78
C HIS A 271 -5.59 5.57 5.09
N HIS A 272 -4.89 4.79 4.27
CA HIS A 272 -3.72 5.29 3.53
C HIS A 272 -4.05 6.41 2.55
N LEU A 273 -5.28 6.48 2.02
CA LEU A 273 -5.70 7.60 1.18
C LEU A 273 -5.57 8.94 1.91
N SER A 274 -5.87 9.01 3.20
CA SER A 274 -5.78 10.23 4.00
C SER A 274 -4.36 10.81 4.08
N HIS A 275 -3.33 10.00 3.78
CA HIS A 275 -1.92 10.42 3.77
C HIS A 275 -1.41 10.77 2.37
N LEU A 276 -2.23 10.60 1.32
CA LEU A 276 -1.86 10.96 -0.05
C LEU A 276 -1.57 12.46 -0.22
N PRO A 277 -2.36 13.39 0.38
CA PRO A 277 -2.06 14.82 0.32
C PRO A 277 -0.66 15.17 0.84
N GLU A 278 -0.26 14.61 1.99
CA GLU A 278 1.08 14.83 2.56
C GLU A 278 2.19 14.34 1.62
N SER A 279 1.98 13.18 0.97
CA SER A 279 2.91 12.65 -0.02
C SER A 279 3.03 13.57 -1.25
N ILE A 280 1.91 14.05 -1.78
CA ILE A 280 1.90 14.94 -2.94
C ILE A 280 2.54 16.29 -2.61
N ARG A 281 2.29 16.84 -1.42
CA ARG A 281 2.91 18.09 -0.99
C ARG A 281 4.43 17.99 -0.93
N ARG A 282 4.95 16.83 -0.54
CA ARG A 282 6.40 16.58 -0.41
C ARG A 282 7.08 16.23 -1.74
N TYR A 283 6.44 15.42 -2.59
CA TYR A 283 7.06 14.86 -3.79
C TYR A 283 6.52 15.41 -5.11
N GLY A 284 5.52 16.29 -5.08
CA GLY A 284 4.82 16.73 -6.27
C GLY A 284 3.74 15.74 -6.74
N PRO A 285 3.32 15.80 -8.01
CA PRO A 285 2.27 14.94 -8.55
C PRO A 285 2.53 13.46 -8.26
N ALA A 286 1.48 12.69 -7.93
CA ALA A 286 1.67 11.31 -7.47
C ALA A 286 2.26 10.36 -8.52
N SER A 287 2.17 10.75 -9.80
CA SER A 287 2.86 10.09 -10.90
C SER A 287 4.40 10.06 -10.75
N LEU A 288 5.00 10.96 -9.97
CA LEU A 288 6.44 11.00 -9.72
C LEU A 288 6.93 9.89 -8.77
N PHE A 289 6.05 9.35 -7.92
CA PHE A 289 6.38 8.29 -6.96
C PHE A 289 5.54 7.03 -7.15
N ALA A 290 4.85 6.90 -8.29
CA ALA A 290 4.17 5.68 -8.68
C ALA A 290 5.20 4.58 -9.00
N THR A 291 4.99 3.36 -8.50
CA THR A 291 5.95 2.26 -8.68
C THR A 291 5.69 1.42 -9.93
N GLU A 292 4.63 1.70 -10.69
CA GLU A 292 4.23 0.91 -11.87
C GLU A 292 5.37 0.71 -12.88
N LYS A 293 6.12 1.78 -13.19
CA LYS A 293 7.30 1.71 -14.09
C LYS A 293 8.41 0.81 -13.54
N PHE A 294 8.61 0.80 -12.23
CA PHE A 294 9.61 -0.08 -11.61
C PHE A 294 9.11 -1.53 -11.56
N GLU A 295 7.81 -1.73 -11.33
CA GLU A 295 7.20 -3.06 -11.30
C GLU A 295 7.14 -3.72 -12.68
N SER A 296 7.05 -2.96 -13.77
CA SER A 296 7.11 -3.54 -15.12
C SER A 296 8.44 -4.25 -15.40
N PHE A 297 9.55 -3.87 -14.74
CA PHE A 297 10.82 -4.58 -14.84
C PHE A 297 10.79 -5.99 -14.27
N ASN A 298 9.83 -6.32 -13.38
CA ASN A 298 9.61 -7.71 -12.97
C ASN A 298 9.20 -8.60 -14.15
N GLY A 299 8.62 -8.02 -15.21
CA GLY A 299 8.37 -8.72 -16.48
C GLY A 299 9.66 -9.09 -17.19
N VAL A 300 10.62 -8.16 -17.27
CA VAL A 300 11.94 -8.37 -17.90
C VAL A 300 12.71 -9.49 -17.20
N ILE A 301 12.77 -9.45 -15.87
CA ILE A 301 13.44 -10.47 -15.05
C ILE A 301 12.80 -11.85 -15.26
N ARG A 302 11.46 -11.92 -15.24
CA ARG A 302 10.74 -13.19 -15.47
C ARG A 302 10.98 -13.73 -16.88
N ASN A 303 10.95 -12.87 -17.89
CA ASN A 303 11.20 -13.26 -19.27
C ASN A 303 12.60 -13.84 -19.44
N ALA A 304 13.63 -13.15 -18.91
CA ALA A 304 15.01 -13.62 -18.94
C ALA A 304 15.18 -14.96 -18.19
N SER A 305 14.51 -15.12 -17.05
CA SER A 305 14.52 -16.38 -16.31
C SER A 305 13.91 -17.55 -17.09
N ILE A 306 12.72 -17.36 -17.67
CA ILE A 306 11.98 -18.40 -18.40
C ILE A 306 12.72 -18.83 -19.67
N HIS A 307 13.26 -17.87 -20.41
CA HIS A 307 13.83 -18.07 -21.74
C HIS A 307 15.38 -18.16 -21.78
N SER A 308 16.06 -18.12 -20.63
CA SER A 308 17.50 -18.42 -20.57
C SER A 308 17.79 -19.89 -20.92
N ASN A 309 19.04 -20.16 -21.33
CA ASN A 309 19.52 -21.54 -21.50
C ASN A 309 19.70 -22.28 -20.16
N ARG A 310 19.51 -21.58 -19.03
CA ARG A 310 19.58 -22.05 -17.64
C ARG A 310 20.94 -22.62 -17.21
N LEU A 311 22.00 -22.41 -17.99
CA LEU A 311 23.37 -22.80 -17.63
C LEU A 311 23.95 -21.86 -16.57
N SER A 312 23.60 -20.57 -16.63
CA SER A 312 23.97 -19.59 -15.59
C SER A 312 22.85 -18.56 -15.40
N PRO A 313 21.72 -18.96 -14.77
CA PRO A 313 20.51 -18.13 -14.69
C PRO A 313 20.78 -16.72 -14.14
N SER A 314 21.61 -16.60 -13.10
CA SER A 314 21.96 -15.29 -12.52
C SER A 314 22.69 -14.38 -13.50
N ARG A 315 23.67 -14.92 -14.24
CA ARG A 315 24.44 -14.15 -15.23
C ARG A 315 23.56 -13.77 -16.41
N ASP A 316 22.73 -14.69 -16.87
CA ASP A 316 21.87 -14.49 -18.03
C ASP A 316 20.77 -13.46 -17.74
N ILE A 317 20.17 -13.52 -16.55
CA ILE A 317 19.21 -12.51 -16.07
C ILE A 317 19.91 -11.14 -15.95
N ALA A 318 21.08 -11.07 -15.32
CA ALA A 318 21.82 -9.81 -15.17
C ALA A 318 22.19 -9.19 -16.52
N THR A 319 22.66 -10.01 -17.47
CA THR A 319 23.02 -9.56 -18.83
C THR A 319 21.79 -9.09 -19.59
N SER A 320 20.68 -9.84 -19.51
CA SER A 320 19.42 -9.50 -20.17
C SER A 320 18.82 -8.22 -19.60
N PHE A 321 18.88 -8.03 -18.29
CA PHE A 321 18.45 -6.81 -17.61
C PHE A 321 19.32 -5.61 -18.01
N ASN A 322 20.65 -5.78 -18.04
CA ASN A 322 21.59 -4.72 -18.44
C ASN A 322 21.43 -4.29 -19.91
N ASN A 323 21.11 -5.24 -20.79
CA ASN A 323 20.93 -4.97 -22.22
C ASN A 323 19.50 -4.52 -22.56
N TYR A 324 18.60 -4.40 -21.58
CA TYR A 324 17.23 -3.98 -21.80
C TYR A 324 17.18 -2.47 -22.05
N ASN A 325 17.26 -2.07 -23.32
CA ASN A 325 17.03 -0.70 -23.73
C ASN A 325 15.54 -0.36 -23.63
N ILE A 326 15.22 0.68 -22.85
CA ILE A 326 13.89 1.29 -22.83
C ILE A 326 13.74 2.03 -24.17
N ILE A 327 12.98 1.47 -25.11
CA ILE A 327 12.53 2.16 -26.33
C ILE A 327 11.34 3.05 -25.98
#